data_AF-A0A955FQ30-F1
#
_entry.id   AF-A0A955FQ30-F1
#
_cell.length_a   1.000
_cell.length_b   1.000
_cell.length_c   1.000
_cell.angle_alpha   90.00
_cell.angle_beta   90.00
_cell.angle_gamma   90.00
#
_symmetry.space_group_name_H-M   'P 1'
#
loop_
_entity.id
_entity.type
_entity.pdbx_description
1 polymer ?
#
loop_
_entity_poly.entity_id
_entity_poly.type
_entity_poly.pdbx_seq_one_letter_code
_entity_poly.pdbx_strand_id
1 'polypeptide(L)'
;LNKLETGDLFYLTKDGVRYAYRVYEKRIVSPTDTSVLGPTSKPATATLITCDPPGTSINRLIVVGEQISPDPSQNAASTAQPLNQEPAVIPGNAPSLWSRITDWIF
;
A
#
# COMPACT_ATOMS: atom_id res chain seq x y z
N LEU A 1 -7.24 4.93 14.26
CA LEU A 1 -7.28 5.51 12.89
C LEU A 1 -8.60 6.24 12.63
N ASN A 2 -9.75 5.66 13.01
CA ASN A 2 -11.08 6.25 12.84
C ASN A 2 -11.28 7.67 13.40
N LYS A 3 -10.47 8.12 14.35
CA LYS A 3 -10.52 9.47 14.94
C LYS A 3 -9.80 10.55 14.12
N LEU A 4 -8.99 10.18 13.12
CA LEU A 4 -8.32 11.17 12.26
C LEU A 4 -9.34 11.84 11.35
N GLU A 5 -9.23 13.14 11.20
CA GLU A 5 -10.04 13.94 10.29
C GLU A 5 -9.17 14.73 9.29
N THR A 6 -9.80 15.25 8.25
CA THR A 6 -9.13 16.14 7.29
C THR A 6 -8.49 17.33 8.02
N GLY A 7 -7.21 17.58 7.74
CA GLY A 7 -6.40 18.60 8.40
C GLY A 7 -5.50 18.07 9.51
N ASP A 8 -5.78 16.88 10.07
CA ASP A 8 -4.94 16.28 11.09
C ASP A 8 -3.56 15.91 10.54
N LEU A 9 -2.59 15.81 11.46
CA LEU A 9 -1.23 15.43 11.14
C LEU A 9 -0.90 14.01 11.62
N PHE A 10 -0.18 13.27 10.79
CA PHE A 10 0.55 12.08 11.20
C PHE A 10 2.01 12.16 10.74
N TYR A 11 2.85 11.35 11.35
CA TYR A 11 4.29 11.41 11.13
C TYR A 11 4.85 10.03 10.80
N LEU A 12 5.74 9.99 9.81
CA LEU A 12 6.57 8.84 9.50
C LEU A 12 8.01 9.18 9.85
N THR A 13 8.75 8.29 10.49
CA THR A 13 10.17 8.50 10.80
C THR A 13 10.98 7.45 10.06
N LYS A 14 11.94 7.89 9.25
CA LYS A 14 12.82 7.02 8.46
C LYS A 14 14.20 7.65 8.39
N ASP A 15 15.25 6.87 8.60
CA ASP A 15 16.65 7.29 8.50
C ASP A 15 16.96 8.56 9.33
N GLY A 16 16.34 8.69 10.50
CA GLY A 16 16.49 9.85 11.39
C GLY A 16 15.71 11.10 10.96
N VAL A 17 14.99 11.06 9.85
CA VAL A 17 14.16 12.17 9.34
C VAL A 17 12.70 11.93 9.70
N ARG A 18 12.03 12.97 10.21
CA ARG A 18 10.60 12.96 10.53
C ARG A 18 9.81 13.66 9.42
N TYR A 19 9.00 12.88 8.71
CA TYR A 19 8.11 13.34 7.66
C TYR A 19 6.73 13.62 8.25
N ALA A 20 6.22 14.84 8.05
CA ALA A 20 4.90 15.26 8.47
C ALA A 20 3.92 15.17 7.29
N TYR A 21 2.79 14.51 7.50
CA TYR A 21 1.73 14.38 6.52
C TYR A 21 0.45 15.02 7.06
N ARG A 22 -0.24 15.76 6.20
CA ARG A 22 -1.56 16.34 6.49
C ARG A 22 -2.65 15.52 5.81
N VAL A 23 -3.61 15.03 6.58
CA VAL A 23 -4.74 14.27 6.07
C VAL A 23 -5.58 15.17 5.16
N TYR A 24 -5.90 14.68 3.96
CA TYR A 24 -6.80 15.36 3.03
C TYR A 24 -7.98 14.49 2.58
N GLU A 25 -7.93 13.18 2.81
CA GLU A 25 -8.98 12.24 2.41
C GLU A 25 -9.16 11.14 3.46
N LYS A 26 -10.43 10.78 3.71
CA LYS A 26 -10.84 9.66 4.57
C LYS A 26 -12.08 9.01 3.96
N ARG A 27 -12.03 7.70 3.73
CA ARG A 27 -13.16 6.95 3.16
C ARG A 27 -13.16 5.48 3.58
N ILE A 28 -14.32 4.85 3.45
CA ILE A 28 -14.50 3.41 3.63
C ILE A 28 -14.67 2.77 2.25
N VAL A 29 -13.98 1.66 2.01
CA VAL A 29 -14.02 0.91 0.75
C VAL A 29 -14.22 -0.58 0.97
N SER A 30 -14.59 -1.29 -0.10
CA SER A 30 -14.62 -2.75 -0.13
C SER A 30 -13.21 -3.33 0.07
N PRO A 31 -13.04 -4.50 0.73
CA PRO A 31 -11.76 -5.20 0.84
C PRO A 31 -11.16 -5.59 -0.51
N THR A 32 -12.00 -5.73 -1.54
CA THR A 32 -11.61 -6.08 -2.91
C THR A 32 -11.26 -4.86 -3.76
N ASP A 33 -11.48 -3.64 -3.26
CA ASP A 33 -11.14 -2.42 -3.98
C ASP A 33 -9.64 -2.12 -3.84
N THR A 34 -8.86 -2.65 -4.78
CA THR A 34 -7.40 -2.44 -4.85
C THR A 34 -7.02 -1.11 -5.47
N SER A 35 -7.98 -0.34 -6.01
CA SER A 35 -7.70 0.97 -6.63
C SER A 35 -7.06 1.96 -5.64
N VAL A 36 -7.31 1.76 -4.34
CA VAL A 36 -6.75 2.57 -3.25
C VAL A 36 -5.23 2.45 -3.08
N LEU A 37 -4.63 1.41 -3.65
CA LEU A 37 -3.17 1.19 -3.66
C LEU A 37 -2.49 1.79 -4.90
N GLY A 38 -3.29 2.27 -5.86
CA GLY A 38 -2.80 2.91 -7.07
C GLY A 38 -2.18 4.28 -6.82
N PRO A 39 -1.57 4.87 -7.84
CA PRO A 39 -1.00 6.21 -7.76
C PRO A 39 -2.08 7.26 -7.45
N THR A 40 -1.75 8.21 -6.58
CA THR A 40 -2.61 9.36 -6.26
C THR A 40 -2.34 10.53 -7.21
N SER A 41 -3.32 11.42 -7.36
CA SER A 41 -3.15 12.65 -8.14
C SER A 41 -2.15 13.64 -7.53
N LYS A 42 -1.96 13.58 -6.21
CA LYS A 42 -0.99 14.41 -5.49
C LYS A 42 0.36 13.71 -5.39
N PRO A 43 1.49 14.44 -5.50
CA PRO A 43 2.82 13.90 -5.24
C PRO A 43 3.03 13.67 -3.74
N ALA A 44 3.96 12.77 -3.38
CA ALA A 44 4.43 12.54 -2.01
C ALA A 44 3.29 12.32 -0.99
N THR A 45 2.43 11.35 -1.26
CA THR A 45 1.33 10.95 -0.37
C THR A 45 1.69 9.72 0.45
N ALA A 46 0.98 9.55 1.57
CA ALA A 46 1.00 8.33 2.35
C ALA A 46 -0.45 7.92 2.69
N THR A 47 -0.75 6.63 2.53
CA THR A 47 -2.07 6.06 2.79
C THR A 47 -2.00 5.12 3.99
N LEU A 48 -2.80 5.40 5.02
CA LEU A 48 -3.01 4.53 6.17
C LEU A 48 -4.26 3.69 5.93
N ILE A 49 -4.13 2.36 6.09
CA ILE A 49 -5.20 1.39 5.80
C ILE A 49 -5.42 0.51 7.02
N THR A 50 -6.68 0.29 7.41
CA THR A 50 -7.08 -0.66 8.45
C THR A 50 -8.43 -1.30 8.14
N CYS A 51 -8.78 -2.39 8.82
CA CYS A 51 -10.15 -2.92 8.82
C CYS A 51 -11.13 -1.96 9.50
N ASP A 52 -12.38 -1.95 9.03
CA ASP A 52 -13.49 -1.23 9.66
C ASP A 52 -14.82 -1.99 9.46
N PRO A 53 -15.59 -2.29 10.52
CA PRO A 53 -15.26 -2.12 11.94
C PRO A 53 -14.08 -2.97 12.42
N PRO A 54 -13.43 -2.61 13.53
CA PRO A 54 -12.33 -3.38 14.12
C PRO A 54 -12.74 -4.83 14.39
N GLY A 55 -11.86 -5.79 14.06
CA GLY A 55 -12.12 -7.22 14.24
C GLY A 55 -12.97 -7.88 13.14
N THR A 56 -13.37 -7.12 12.12
CA THR A 56 -14.06 -7.65 10.93
C THR A 56 -13.21 -7.48 9.68
N SER A 57 -13.54 -8.20 8.60
CA SER A 57 -12.86 -8.09 7.32
C SER A 57 -13.72 -7.43 6.23
N ILE A 58 -14.89 -6.89 6.59
CA ILE A 58 -15.95 -6.50 5.63
C ILE A 58 -15.65 -5.22 4.88
N ASN A 59 -14.93 -4.26 5.47
CA ASN A 59 -14.51 -3.04 4.80
C ASN A 59 -13.06 -2.68 5.18
N ARG A 60 -12.54 -1.66 4.50
CA ARG A 60 -11.27 -1.00 4.84
C ARG A 60 -11.51 0.48 5.05
N LEU A 61 -10.99 1.02 6.13
CA LEU A 61 -10.86 2.45 6.35
C LEU A 61 -9.54 2.91 5.74
N ILE A 62 -9.65 3.89 4.84
CA ILE A 62 -8.55 4.52 4.12
C ILE A 62 -8.41 5.95 4.60
N VAL A 63 -7.20 6.35 4.98
CA VAL A 63 -6.86 7.73 5.31
C VAL A 63 -5.63 8.13 4.49
N VAL A 64 -5.74 9.18 3.70
CA VAL A 64 -4.65 9.65 2.82
C VAL A 64 -4.17 11.01 3.30
N GLY A 65 -2.84 11.15 3.42
CA GLY A 65 -2.20 12.42 3.73
C GLY A 65 -1.16 12.83 2.69
N GLU A 66 -0.97 14.13 2.54
CA GLU A 66 0.08 14.72 1.70
C GLU A 66 1.25 15.18 2.57
N GLN A 67 2.48 14.94 2.12
CA GLN A 67 3.67 15.39 2.84
C GLN A 67 3.75 16.92 2.84
N ILE A 68 3.91 17.50 4.03
CA ILE A 68 4.08 18.94 4.22
C ILE A 68 5.48 19.32 4.76
N SER A 69 6.24 18.34 5.26
CA SER A 69 7.60 18.54 5.77
C SER A 69 8.36 17.22 5.84
N PRO A 70 9.68 17.19 5.57
CA PRO A 70 10.47 18.20 4.84
C PRO A 70 9.89 18.49 3.44
N ASP A 71 10.43 19.47 2.73
CA ASP A 71 9.93 19.82 1.39
C ASP A 71 9.89 18.57 0.48
N PRO A 72 8.70 18.16 0.00
CA PRO A 72 8.55 16.94 -0.78
C PRO A 72 9.29 16.98 -2.12
N SER A 73 9.63 18.16 -2.65
CA SER A 73 10.43 18.29 -3.88
C SER A 73 11.87 17.78 -3.71
N GLN A 74 12.36 17.68 -2.46
CA GLN A 74 13.68 17.18 -2.12
C GLN A 74 13.71 15.68 -1.82
N ASN A 75 12.57 14.99 -1.92
CA ASN A 75 12.53 13.55 -1.75
C ASN A 75 13.37 12.85 -2.82
N ALA A 76 14.18 11.87 -2.41
CA ALA A 76 14.91 11.04 -3.34
C ALA A 76 13.93 10.34 -4.30
N ALA A 77 14.23 10.39 -5.60
CA ALA A 77 13.43 9.70 -6.60
C ALA A 77 13.40 8.19 -6.32
N SER A 78 12.24 7.57 -6.54
CA SER A 78 12.12 6.12 -6.44
C SER A 78 13.06 5.46 -7.44
N THR A 79 13.92 4.56 -6.94
CA THR A 79 14.76 3.70 -7.78
C THR A 79 14.03 2.43 -8.22
N ALA A 80 12.78 2.23 -7.79
CA ALA A 80 11.98 1.09 -8.21
C ALA A 80 11.63 1.21 -9.69
N GLN A 81 11.83 0.13 -10.45
CA GLN A 81 11.37 0.06 -11.83
C GLN A 81 9.84 0.19 -11.87
N PRO A 82 9.26 0.96 -12.81
CA PRO A 82 7.82 1.00 -12.99
C PRO A 82 7.31 -0.42 -13.28
N LEU A 83 6.25 -0.84 -12.58
CA LEU A 83 5.57 -2.11 -12.80
C LEU A 83 4.85 -2.07 -14.17
N ASN A 84 5.61 -2.23 -15.25
CA ASN A 84 5.09 -2.35 -16.61
C ASN A 84 4.89 -3.82 -17.02
N GLN A 85 4.85 -4.74 -16.05
CA GLN A 85 4.54 -6.14 -16.28
C GLN A 85 3.55 -6.61 -15.22
N GLU A 86 2.32 -6.86 -15.68
CA GLU A 86 1.45 -7.80 -15.01
C GLU A 86 2.24 -9.10 -14.82
N PRO A 87 2.32 -9.67 -13.60
CA PRO A 87 3.03 -10.91 -13.40
C PRO A 87 2.42 -11.96 -14.34
N ALA A 88 3.16 -12.33 -15.38
CA ALA A 88 2.79 -13.44 -16.23
C ALA A 88 2.89 -14.69 -15.35
N VAL A 89 1.74 -15.13 -14.85
CA VAL A 89 1.56 -16.33 -14.03
C VAL A 89 2.10 -16.19 -12.61
N ILE A 90 1.19 -16.06 -11.64
CA ILE A 90 1.50 -16.44 -10.25
C ILE A 90 1.63 -17.96 -10.27
N PRO A 91 2.79 -18.57 -9.92
CA PRO A 91 2.90 -20.03 -9.86
C PRO A 91 2.06 -20.53 -8.69
N GLY A 92 0.77 -20.77 -8.93
CA GLY A 92 -0.18 -21.25 -7.92
C GLY A 92 0.00 -22.74 -7.60
N ASN A 93 0.74 -23.48 -8.44
CA ASN A 93 0.89 -24.91 -8.29
C ASN A 93 2.39 -25.24 -8.24
N ALA A 94 2.94 -25.47 -7.05
CA ALA A 94 4.17 -26.25 -6.96
C ALA A 94 3.91 -27.63 -7.58
N PRO A 95 4.85 -28.20 -8.37
CA PRO A 95 4.71 -29.55 -8.90
C PRO A 95 4.38 -30.50 -7.75
N SER A 96 3.32 -31.30 -7.93
CA SER A 96 2.92 -32.25 -6.90
C SER A 96 4.06 -33.24 -6.67
N LEU A 97 4.14 -33.82 -5.48
CA LEU A 97 5.15 -34.85 -5.17
C LEU A 97 5.16 -35.97 -6.24
N TRP A 98 3.99 -36.26 -6.82
CA TRP A 98 3.84 -37.22 -7.89
C TRP A 98 4.53 -36.81 -9.19
N SER A 99 4.46 -35.54 -9.62
CA SER A 99 5.17 -35.12 -10.84
C SER A 99 6.69 -35.14 -10.67
N ARG A 100 7.19 -34.91 -9.46
CA ARG A 100 8.63 -35.00 -9.15
C ARG A 100 9.15 -36.44 -9.10
N ILE A 101 8.29 -37.40 -8.74
CA ILE A 101 8.63 -38.82 -8.72
C ILE A 101 8.64 -39.39 -10.14
N THR A 102 7.68 -39.00 -10.99
CA THR A 102 7.62 -39.49 -12.38
C THR A 102 8.78 -39.02 -13.23
N ASP A 103 9.23 -37.76 -13.06
CA ASP A 103 10.39 -37.20 -13.77
C ASP A 103 11.73 -37.85 -13.36
N TRP A 104 11.77 -38.62 -12.26
CA TRP A 104 12.97 -39.34 -11.81
C TRP A 104 13.03 -40.78 -12.32
N ILE A 105 11.88 -41.36 -12.68
CA ILE A 105 11.78 -42.77 -13.10
C ILE A 105 11.86 -42.90 -14.63
N PHE A 106 11.50 -41.86 -15.38
CA PHE A 106 11.56 -41.80 -16.84
C PHE A 106 12.58 -40.78 -17.33
#